data_AF-A0A433Q4W5-F1
#
_entry.id   AF-A0A433Q4W5-F1
#
_cell.length_a   1.000
_cell.length_b   1.000
_cell.length_c   1.000
_cell.angle_alpha   90.00
_cell.angle_beta   90.00
_cell.angle_gamma   90.00
#
_symmetry.space_group_name_H-M   'P 1'
#
loop_
_entity.id
_entity.type
_entity.pdbx_description
1 polymer ?
#
loop_
_entity_poly.entity_id
_entity_poly.type
_entity_poly.pdbx_seq_one_letter_code
_entity_poly.pdbx_strand_id
1 'polypeptide(L)'
;MALKPTLIDSLRSLKSLLATSGEEEPVKVNQKSLIDKMLSRYSSDYFVYRELMQNADDASSNTVSIRFITSKSKSEIVFENDGEIFNSDDWERLKSIADGNPDVRKIGAFGVGFYSVFSICHEPTVVSGAQCMSFKFKGDQLFIRTKVRKGKQNRLTAFYMGVDSDNIPELDAFSRFLATSM
;
A
#
# COMPACT_ATOMS: atom_id res chain seq x y z
N MET A 1 32.48 3.40 11.32
CA MET A 1 31.69 2.52 10.43
C MET A 1 30.25 3.00 10.47
N ALA A 2 29.72 3.58 9.39
CA ALA A 2 28.33 4.05 9.39
C ALA A 2 27.38 2.83 9.42
N LEU A 3 26.42 2.83 10.34
CA LEU A 3 25.36 1.83 10.38
C LEU A 3 24.58 1.90 9.06
N LYS A 4 24.34 0.75 8.42
CA LYS A 4 23.48 0.69 7.23
C LYS A 4 22.05 1.10 7.65
N PRO A 5 21.34 1.91 6.84
CA PRO A 5 19.98 2.29 7.15
C PRO A 5 19.08 1.06 7.33
N THR A 6 18.16 1.11 8.29
CA THR A 6 17.12 0.09 8.35
C THR A 6 16.20 0.22 7.13
N LEU A 7 15.41 -0.82 6.87
CA LEU A 7 14.40 -0.77 5.83
C LEU A 7 13.39 0.37 6.06
N ILE A 8 12.99 0.60 7.31
CA ILE A 8 12.05 1.67 7.67
C ILE A 8 12.66 3.05 7.40
N ASP A 9 13.93 3.26 7.75
CA ASP A 9 14.62 4.51 7.45
C ASP A 9 14.71 4.76 5.94
N SER A 10 14.93 3.69 5.18
CA SER A 10 14.94 3.73 3.71
C SER A 10 13.56 4.11 3.14
N LEU A 11 12.48 3.55 3.68
CA LEU A 11 11.10 3.87 3.26
C LEU A 11 10.71 5.30 3.63
N ARG A 12 11.06 5.78 4.83
CA ARG A 12 10.84 7.17 5.25
C ARG A 12 11.59 8.16 4.35
N SER A 13 12.86 7.87 4.05
CA SER A 13 13.68 8.66 3.13
C SER A 13 13.08 8.67 1.72
N LEU A 14 12.61 7.52 1.24
CA LEU A 14 11.95 7.43 -0.07
C LEU A 14 10.65 8.23 -0.13
N LYS A 15 9.82 8.19 0.91
CA LYS A 15 8.61 9.01 0.99
C LYS A 15 8.94 10.50 0.93
N SER A 16 10.00 10.93 1.62
CA SER A 16 10.49 12.33 1.55
C SER A 16 10.99 12.69 0.14
N LEU A 17 11.70 11.78 -0.52
CA LEU A 17 12.20 11.98 -1.89
C LEU A 17 11.05 12.10 -2.90
N LEU A 18 10.02 11.25 -2.79
CA LEU A 18 8.81 11.34 -3.60
C LEU A 18 8.10 12.68 -3.36
N ALA A 19 8.04 13.13 -2.11
CA ALA A 19 7.40 14.39 -1.75
C ALA A 19 8.10 15.64 -2.36
N THR A 20 9.39 15.56 -2.63
CA THR A 20 10.22 16.68 -3.09
C THR A 20 10.55 16.64 -4.57
N SER A 21 10.57 15.44 -5.18
CA SER A 21 11.15 15.24 -6.51
C SER A 21 10.53 14.07 -7.29
N GLY A 22 9.34 13.62 -6.88
CA GLY A 22 8.54 12.66 -7.65
C GLY A 22 7.77 13.36 -8.76
N GLU A 23 7.59 12.67 -9.88
CA GLU A 23 6.77 13.13 -11.00
C GLU A 23 5.30 13.02 -10.60
N GLU A 24 4.57 14.12 -10.66
CA GLU A 24 3.20 14.22 -10.13
C GLU A 24 2.16 14.19 -11.26
N GLU A 25 1.12 13.37 -11.09
CA GLU A 25 -0.03 13.32 -12.00
C GLU A 25 -1.33 12.99 -11.23
N PRO A 26 -2.50 13.42 -11.73
CA PRO A 26 -3.78 13.06 -11.13
C PRO A 26 -4.17 11.61 -11.47
N VAL A 27 -4.82 10.93 -10.52
CA VAL A 27 -5.49 9.63 -10.76
C VAL A 27 -6.71 9.84 -11.68
N LYS A 28 -6.96 8.96 -12.64
CA LYS A 28 -7.93 9.17 -13.75
C LYS A 28 -9.40 9.09 -13.31
N VAL A 29 -9.72 8.20 -12.39
CA VAL A 29 -11.04 8.09 -11.74
C VAL A 29 -10.78 8.27 -10.26
N ASN A 30 -11.12 9.41 -9.66
CA ASN A 30 -10.55 9.75 -8.35
C ASN A 30 -11.36 10.70 -7.47
N GLN A 31 -12.69 10.68 -7.61
CA GLN A 31 -13.52 11.41 -6.65
C GLN A 31 -13.40 10.76 -5.28
N LYS A 32 -13.02 11.55 -4.27
CA LYS A 32 -13.00 11.13 -2.87
C LYS A 32 -14.29 10.42 -2.44
N SER A 33 -15.45 10.90 -2.91
CA SER A 33 -16.75 10.29 -2.65
C SER A 33 -16.91 8.85 -3.17
N LEU A 34 -16.17 8.46 -4.21
CA LEU A 34 -16.17 7.08 -4.72
C LEU A 34 -15.38 6.17 -3.78
N ILE A 35 -14.22 6.63 -3.30
CA ILE A 35 -13.42 5.92 -2.29
C ILE A 35 -14.23 5.81 -1.01
N ASP A 36 -14.81 6.92 -0.52
CA ASP A 36 -15.62 6.91 0.70
C ASP A 36 -16.83 5.96 0.60
N LYS A 37 -17.49 5.89 -0.56
CA LYS A 37 -18.58 4.93 -0.83
C LYS A 37 -18.12 3.47 -0.89
N MET A 38 -16.89 3.21 -1.33
CA MET A 38 -16.32 1.87 -1.28
C MET A 38 -15.94 1.51 0.17
N LEU A 39 -15.24 2.42 0.85
CA LEU A 39 -14.82 2.26 2.24
C LEU A 39 -16.01 2.06 3.19
N SER A 40 -17.15 2.71 2.93
CA SER A 40 -18.35 2.50 3.74
C SER A 40 -18.95 1.09 3.63
N ARG A 41 -18.59 0.33 2.58
CA ARG A 41 -18.95 -1.09 2.44
C ARG A 41 -17.92 -2.03 3.07
N TYR A 42 -16.72 -1.52 3.36
CA TYR A 42 -15.65 -2.24 4.04
C TYR A 42 -15.71 -1.96 5.55
N SER A 43 -16.85 -2.30 6.16
CA SER A 43 -17.07 -2.16 7.61
C SER A 43 -16.58 -3.36 8.42
N SER A 44 -15.93 -4.34 7.78
CA SER A 44 -15.39 -5.51 8.46
C SER A 44 -13.97 -5.27 8.97
N ASP A 45 -13.71 -5.66 10.21
CA ASP A 45 -12.37 -5.57 10.81
C ASP A 45 -11.30 -6.20 9.91
N TYR A 46 -10.14 -5.54 9.87
CA TYR A 46 -8.93 -6.01 9.18
C TYR A 46 -9.05 -6.23 7.66
N PHE A 47 -10.10 -5.69 7.02
CA PHE A 47 -10.34 -5.84 5.59
C PHE A 47 -9.11 -5.46 4.73
N VAL A 48 -8.45 -4.33 5.05
CA VAL A 48 -7.22 -3.89 4.38
C VAL A 48 -6.11 -4.94 4.38
N TYR A 49 -5.93 -5.67 5.48
CA TYR A 49 -4.90 -6.71 5.56
C TYR A 49 -5.28 -7.93 4.74
N ARG A 50 -6.57 -8.29 4.70
CA ARG A 50 -7.07 -9.37 3.85
C ARG A 50 -6.79 -9.08 2.37
N GLU A 51 -7.11 -7.87 1.91
CA GLU A 51 -6.85 -7.45 0.53
C GLU A 51 -5.34 -7.46 0.20
N LEU A 52 -4.50 -6.94 1.10
CA LEU A 52 -3.05 -6.95 0.89
C LEU A 52 -2.46 -8.37 0.88
N MET A 53 -2.97 -9.28 1.71
CA MET A 53 -2.57 -10.69 1.69
C MET A 53 -3.05 -11.40 0.43
N GLN A 54 -4.28 -11.16 -0.04
CA GLN A 54 -4.77 -11.69 -1.32
C GLN A 54 -3.93 -11.20 -2.49
N ASN A 55 -3.55 -9.91 -2.51
CA ASN A 55 -2.64 -9.37 -3.53
C ASN A 55 -1.25 -10.04 -3.49
N ALA A 56 -0.76 -10.40 -2.29
CA ALA A 56 0.50 -11.11 -2.15
C ALA A 56 0.39 -12.56 -2.68
N ASP A 57 -0.71 -13.24 -2.40
CA ASP A 57 -1.01 -14.58 -2.91
C ASP A 57 -1.18 -14.59 -4.45
N ASP A 58 -1.93 -13.63 -5.00
CA ASP A 58 -2.09 -13.38 -6.45
C ASP A 58 -0.74 -13.06 -7.15
N ALA A 59 0.26 -12.62 -6.39
CA ALA A 59 1.63 -12.39 -6.83
C ALA A 59 2.56 -13.58 -6.52
N SER A 60 2.03 -14.73 -6.12
CA SER A 60 2.78 -15.94 -5.77
C SER A 60 3.84 -15.71 -4.68
N SER A 61 3.52 -14.87 -3.69
CA SER A 61 4.38 -14.65 -2.52
C SER A 61 4.44 -15.90 -1.64
N ASN A 62 5.63 -16.20 -1.12
CA ASN A 62 5.82 -17.23 -0.10
C ASN A 62 5.72 -16.66 1.32
N THR A 63 6.09 -15.39 1.50
CA THR A 63 6.15 -14.75 2.81
C THR A 63 5.57 -13.33 2.78
N VAL A 64 4.64 -13.09 3.69
CA VAL A 64 4.17 -11.75 4.05
C VAL A 64 4.76 -11.33 5.40
N SER A 65 5.18 -10.07 5.52
CA SER A 65 5.59 -9.45 6.79
C SER A 65 4.77 -8.20 7.05
N ILE A 66 4.19 -8.10 8.25
CA ILE A 66 3.47 -6.92 8.71
C ILE A 66 4.20 -6.38 9.93
N ARG A 67 4.65 -5.12 9.85
CA ARG A 67 5.35 -4.45 10.96
C ARG A 67 4.58 -3.23 11.41
N PHE A 68 4.25 -3.21 12.69
CA PHE A 68 3.65 -2.09 13.39
C PHE A 68 4.74 -1.32 14.11
N ILE A 69 4.90 -0.04 13.79
CA ILE A 69 5.92 0.84 14.36
C ILE A 69 5.19 1.99 15.04
N THR A 70 5.16 1.97 16.37
CA THR A 70 4.44 2.95 17.17
C THR A 70 5.41 3.82 17.96
N SER A 71 5.16 5.13 17.96
CA SER A 71 5.82 6.11 18.81
C SER A 71 4.78 7.02 19.46
N LYS A 72 5.18 7.88 20.39
CA LYS A 72 4.25 8.76 21.12
C LYS A 72 3.42 9.69 20.21
N SER A 73 3.92 10.02 19.02
CA SER A 73 3.31 11.02 18.13
C SER A 73 3.03 10.50 16.72
N LYS A 74 3.40 9.26 16.42
CA LYS A 74 3.30 8.71 15.07
C LYS A 74 3.23 7.20 15.10
N SER A 75 2.31 6.66 14.31
CA SER A 75 2.22 5.24 14.04
C SER A 75 2.41 4.97 12.54
N GLU A 76 3.10 3.89 12.23
CA GLU A 76 3.39 3.47 10.87
C GLU A 76 3.15 1.97 10.75
N ILE A 77 2.62 1.56 9.61
CA ILE A 77 2.45 0.17 9.23
C ILE A 77 3.26 -0.07 7.96
N VAL A 78 4.03 -1.15 7.96
CA VAL A 78 4.71 -1.64 6.75
C VAL A 78 4.23 -3.06 6.47
N PHE A 79 3.54 -3.23 5.35
CA PHE A 79 3.21 -4.53 4.79
C PHE A 79 4.20 -4.86 3.69
N GLU A 80 4.82 -6.04 3.71
CA GLU A 80 5.74 -6.49 2.68
C GLU A 80 5.40 -7.91 2.22
N ASN A 81 5.67 -8.19 0.96
CA ASN A 81 5.63 -9.53 0.41
C ASN A 81 6.81 -9.76 -0.55
N ASP A 82 7.16 -11.03 -0.73
CA ASP A 82 8.25 -11.51 -1.59
C ASP A 82 7.78 -12.08 -2.94
N GLY A 83 6.53 -11.79 -3.31
CA GLY A 83 5.95 -12.20 -4.58
C GLY A 83 6.55 -11.48 -5.79
N GLU A 84 5.90 -11.67 -6.93
CA GLU A 84 6.23 -10.97 -8.17
C GLU A 84 6.16 -9.45 -7.98
N ILE A 85 7.17 -8.75 -8.51
CA ILE A 85 7.15 -7.29 -8.54
C ILE A 85 6.10 -6.80 -9.53
N PHE A 86 5.58 -5.60 -9.29
CA PHE A 86 4.60 -4.98 -10.16
C PHE A 86 5.16 -4.78 -11.56
N ASN A 87 4.41 -5.23 -12.56
CA ASN A 87 4.67 -4.93 -13.96
C ASN A 87 4.04 -3.57 -14.33
N SER A 88 4.17 -3.17 -15.60
CA SER A 88 3.63 -1.90 -16.10
C SER A 88 2.12 -1.77 -15.89
N ASP A 89 1.37 -2.86 -16.08
CA ASP A 89 -0.08 -2.86 -16.00
C ASP A 89 -0.55 -2.73 -14.55
N ASP A 90 0.15 -3.38 -13.61
CA ASP A 90 -0.10 -3.21 -12.18
C ASP A 90 0.08 -1.76 -11.74
N TRP A 91 1.13 -1.08 -12.25
CA TRP A 91 1.35 0.34 -11.97
C TRP A 91 0.30 1.25 -12.59
N GLU A 92 -0.18 0.97 -13.81
CA GLU A 92 -1.24 1.77 -14.44
C GLU A 92 -2.59 1.59 -13.73
N ARG A 93 -2.90 0.38 -13.25
CA ARG A 93 -4.12 0.14 -12.45
C ARG A 93 -4.13 0.94 -11.15
N LEU A 94 -2.99 1.14 -10.51
CA LEU A 94 -2.90 2.04 -9.35
C LEU A 94 -3.26 3.50 -9.67
N LYS A 95 -3.25 3.90 -10.95
CA LYS A 95 -3.59 5.25 -11.41
C LYS A 95 -5.07 5.41 -11.79
N SER A 96 -5.88 4.36 -11.64
CA SER A 96 -7.30 4.38 -12.00
C SER A 96 -8.14 3.61 -10.98
N ILE A 97 -9.11 4.27 -10.35
CA ILE A 97 -10.06 3.56 -9.49
C ILE A 97 -11.05 2.78 -10.34
N ALA A 98 -11.32 1.53 -9.93
CA ALA A 98 -12.29 0.64 -10.55
C ALA A 98 -11.94 0.18 -11.98
N ASP A 99 -10.65 0.25 -12.34
CA ASP A 99 -10.11 -0.45 -13.52
C ASP A 99 -9.67 -1.85 -13.08
N GLY A 100 -10.59 -2.80 -13.22
CA GLY A 100 -10.45 -4.18 -12.76
C GLY A 100 -9.31 -4.95 -13.41
N ASN A 101 -8.91 -6.09 -12.82
CA ASN A 101 -7.99 -6.99 -13.49
C ASN A 101 -8.73 -7.82 -14.56
N PRO A 102 -8.39 -7.71 -15.86
CA PRO A 102 -8.97 -8.55 -16.92
C PRO A 102 -8.64 -10.04 -16.77
N ASP A 103 -7.61 -10.41 -15.99
CA ASP A 103 -7.31 -11.82 -15.71
C ASP A 103 -8.27 -12.37 -14.65
N VAL A 104 -9.25 -13.14 -15.11
CA VAL A 104 -10.28 -13.82 -14.28
C VAL A 104 -9.71 -14.81 -13.25
N ARG A 105 -8.42 -15.16 -13.34
CA ARG A 105 -7.76 -16.04 -12.38
C ARG A 105 -7.31 -15.30 -11.11
N LYS A 106 -7.22 -13.98 -11.14
CA LYS A 106 -6.85 -13.17 -9.97
C LYS A 106 -8.09 -12.79 -9.17
N ILE A 107 -7.99 -12.85 -7.85
CA ILE A 107 -9.14 -12.58 -6.96
C ILE A 107 -9.57 -11.10 -7.07
N GLY A 108 -8.65 -10.19 -7.37
CA GLY A 108 -8.86 -8.74 -7.51
C GLY A 108 -9.55 -8.24 -8.79
N ALA A 109 -10.64 -8.88 -9.24
CA ALA A 109 -11.32 -8.58 -10.51
C ALA A 109 -11.86 -7.14 -10.62
N PHE A 110 -12.13 -6.45 -9.52
CA PHE A 110 -12.76 -5.11 -9.51
C PHE A 110 -11.76 -3.94 -9.44
N GLY A 111 -10.46 -4.19 -9.22
CA GLY A 111 -9.44 -3.12 -9.24
C GLY A 111 -9.56 -2.11 -8.08
N VAL A 112 -10.25 -2.50 -7.00
CA VAL A 112 -10.52 -1.64 -5.83
C VAL A 112 -9.76 -2.04 -4.58
N GLY A 113 -9.19 -3.26 -4.54
CA GLY A 113 -8.59 -3.84 -3.34
C GLY A 113 -7.44 -3.01 -2.77
N PHE A 114 -6.61 -2.40 -3.64
CA PHE A 114 -5.58 -1.45 -3.21
C PHE A 114 -6.19 -0.25 -2.46
N TYR A 115 -7.29 0.33 -2.96
CA TYR A 115 -7.86 1.54 -2.37
C TYR A 115 -8.43 1.32 -0.96
N SER A 116 -8.57 0.07 -0.51
CA SER A 116 -8.86 -0.25 0.90
C SER A 116 -7.84 0.33 1.88
N VAL A 117 -6.59 0.57 1.46
CA VAL A 117 -5.56 1.19 2.32
C VAL A 117 -5.94 2.60 2.78
N PHE A 118 -6.80 3.29 2.03
CA PHE A 118 -7.28 4.62 2.41
C PHE A 118 -8.26 4.61 3.59
N SER A 119 -8.75 3.43 4.02
CA SER A 119 -9.52 3.29 5.27
C SER A 119 -8.71 3.62 6.52
N ILE A 120 -7.39 3.39 6.48
CA ILE A 120 -6.50 3.54 7.63
C ILE A 120 -5.35 4.52 7.39
N CYS A 121 -5.11 4.94 6.14
CA CYS A 121 -3.97 5.77 5.75
C CYS A 121 -4.34 6.84 4.71
N HIS A 122 -4.01 8.11 4.98
CA HIS A 122 -4.27 9.20 4.04
C HIS A 122 -3.23 9.36 2.92
N GLU A 123 -1.99 8.94 3.15
CA GLU A 123 -0.87 9.11 2.21
C GLU A 123 -0.03 7.82 2.11
N PRO A 124 -0.61 6.73 1.57
CA PRO A 124 0.10 5.48 1.38
C PRO A 124 1.22 5.61 0.36
N THR A 125 2.26 4.81 0.51
CA THR A 125 3.38 4.71 -0.44
C THR A 125 3.63 3.26 -0.79
N VAL A 126 3.67 2.96 -2.10
CA VAL A 126 3.94 1.64 -2.65
C VAL A 126 5.35 1.63 -3.22
N VAL A 127 6.08 0.55 -2.97
CA VAL A 127 7.40 0.28 -3.53
C VAL A 127 7.37 -1.13 -4.09
N SER A 128 7.72 -1.30 -5.35
CA SER A 128 7.89 -2.64 -5.93
C SER A 128 9.03 -2.63 -6.94
N GLY A 129 10.05 -3.45 -6.68
CA GLY A 129 11.30 -3.40 -7.42
C GLY A 129 11.95 -2.00 -7.39
N ALA A 130 12.17 -1.42 -8.58
CA ALA A 130 12.78 -0.10 -8.71
C ALA A 130 11.78 1.06 -8.64
N GLN A 131 10.50 0.80 -8.83
CA GLN A 131 9.50 1.85 -8.92
C GLN A 131 8.85 2.09 -7.57
N CYS A 132 8.51 3.35 -7.30
CA CYS A 132 7.76 3.75 -6.13
C CYS A 132 6.71 4.80 -6.49
N MET A 133 5.61 4.76 -5.76
CA MET A 133 4.45 5.62 -5.96
C MET A 133 3.88 6.03 -4.61
N SER A 134 3.74 7.34 -4.35
CA SER A 134 3.04 7.85 -3.18
C SER A 134 1.74 8.51 -3.59
N PHE A 135 0.71 8.35 -2.78
CA PHE A 135 -0.59 8.93 -3.00
C PHE A 135 -0.84 10.09 -2.04
N LYS A 136 -1.54 11.12 -2.50
CA LYS A 136 -1.92 12.27 -1.67
C LYS A 136 -3.15 12.96 -2.23
N PHE A 137 -4.14 13.21 -1.37
CA PHE A 137 -5.28 14.06 -1.73
C PHE A 137 -4.88 15.54 -1.74
N LYS A 138 -5.36 16.27 -2.76
CA LYS A 138 -5.34 17.73 -2.82
C LYS A 138 -6.76 18.22 -3.05
N GLY A 139 -7.44 18.59 -1.96
CA GLY A 139 -8.90 18.73 -1.98
C GLY A 139 -9.56 17.36 -2.18
N ASP A 140 -10.50 17.25 -3.12
CA ASP A 140 -11.21 16.00 -3.43
C ASP A 140 -10.52 15.15 -4.51
N GLN A 141 -9.41 15.64 -5.08
CA GLN A 141 -8.67 15.00 -6.15
C GLN A 141 -7.49 14.20 -5.57
N LEU A 142 -7.38 12.92 -5.94
CA LEU A 142 -6.23 12.09 -5.58
C LEU A 142 -5.10 12.26 -6.60
N PHE A 143 -3.91 12.59 -6.11
CA PHE A 143 -2.69 12.67 -6.91
C PHE A 143 -1.75 11.54 -6.55
N ILE A 144 -0.96 11.12 -7.53
CA ILE A 144 0.18 10.25 -7.35
C ILE A 144 1.47 11.02 -7.61
N ARG A 145 2.53 10.58 -6.94
CA ARG A 145 3.91 10.94 -7.29
C ARG A 145 4.69 9.67 -7.51
N THR A 146 5.41 9.59 -8.62
CA THR A 146 6.20 8.41 -8.98
C THR A 146 7.68 8.72 -9.07
N LYS A 147 8.51 7.69 -8.84
CA LYS A 147 9.95 7.77 -9.08
C LYS A 147 10.53 6.39 -9.32
N VAL A 148 11.53 6.31 -10.20
CA VAL A 148 12.33 5.10 -10.40
C VAL A 148 13.65 5.25 -9.65
N ARG A 149 13.93 4.30 -8.75
CA ARG A 149 15.13 4.23 -7.92
C ARG A 149 16.29 3.65 -8.74
N LYS A 150 17.46 4.29 -8.63
CA LYS A 150 18.71 3.79 -9.24
C LYS A 150 19.44 2.84 -8.26
N GLY A 151 20.10 1.82 -8.78
CA GLY A 151 20.93 0.88 -8.00
C GLY A 151 20.27 -0.48 -7.73
N LYS A 152 20.94 -1.33 -6.94
CA LYS A 152 20.48 -2.68 -6.59
C LYS A 152 19.23 -2.59 -5.71
N GLN A 153 18.11 -3.07 -6.21
CA GLN A 153 16.84 -3.08 -5.48
C GLN A 153 16.57 -4.48 -4.93
N ASN A 154 15.81 -4.55 -3.85
CA ASN A 154 15.22 -5.81 -3.39
C ASN A 154 14.04 -6.17 -4.32
N ARG A 155 13.75 -7.46 -4.43
CA ARG A 155 12.61 -7.97 -5.21
C ARG A 155 11.29 -7.91 -4.43
N LEU A 156 11.22 -7.09 -3.38
CA LEU A 156 10.05 -7.04 -2.50
C LEU A 156 9.05 -6.01 -3.02
N THR A 157 7.78 -6.28 -2.73
CA THR A 157 6.70 -5.29 -2.80
C THR A 157 6.36 -4.86 -1.38
N ALA A 158 6.34 -3.56 -1.14
CA ALA A 158 6.10 -2.95 0.17
C ALA A 158 5.04 -1.85 0.10
N PHE A 159 4.10 -1.89 1.05
CA PHE A 159 3.12 -0.85 1.31
C PHE A 159 3.48 -0.16 2.63
N TYR A 160 3.85 1.10 2.54
CA TYR A 160 4.22 1.94 3.66
C TYR A 160 3.08 2.92 3.97
N MET A 161 2.56 2.85 5.18
CA MET A 161 1.37 3.59 5.62
C MET A 161 1.69 4.35 6.90
N GLY A 162 1.56 5.67 6.89
CA GLY A 162 1.48 6.46 8.12
C GLY A 162 0.02 6.47 8.57
N VAL A 163 -0.23 6.07 9.81
CA VAL A 163 -1.59 5.87 10.34
C VAL A 163 -1.75 6.55 11.70
N ASP A 164 -2.99 6.86 12.06
CA ASP A 164 -3.32 7.28 13.41
C ASP A 164 -3.18 6.10 14.39
N SER A 165 -2.97 6.40 15.67
CA SER A 165 -2.77 5.37 16.70
C SER A 165 -3.93 4.38 16.77
N ASP A 166 -5.15 4.85 16.53
CA ASP A 166 -6.38 4.07 16.65
C ASP A 166 -6.54 3.05 15.51
N ASN A 167 -5.78 3.23 14.43
CA ASN A 167 -5.71 2.28 13.31
C ASN A 167 -4.66 1.18 13.53
N ILE A 168 -3.93 1.20 14.65
CA ILE A 168 -3.05 0.09 15.03
C ILE A 168 -3.91 -1.00 15.66
N PRO A 169 -3.91 -2.23 15.11
CA PRO A 169 -4.81 -3.26 15.57
C PRO A 169 -4.38 -3.78 16.95
N GLU A 170 -5.37 -4.16 17.76
CA GLU A 170 -5.14 -4.92 18.98
C GLU A 170 -4.57 -6.30 18.61
N LEU A 171 -3.44 -6.69 19.23
CA LEU A 171 -2.63 -7.81 18.78
C LEU A 171 -3.33 -9.16 18.95
N ASP A 172 -4.12 -9.37 19.99
CA ASP A 172 -4.81 -10.64 20.21
C ASP A 172 -5.92 -10.85 19.18
N ALA A 173 -6.73 -9.82 18.93
CA ALA A 173 -7.76 -9.82 17.91
C ALA A 173 -7.17 -9.95 16.51
N PHE A 174 -6.06 -9.27 16.23
CA PHE A 174 -5.36 -9.37 14.96
C PHE A 174 -4.76 -10.76 14.75
N SER A 175 -4.16 -11.36 15.79
CA SER A 175 -3.59 -12.71 15.73
C SER A 175 -4.68 -13.75 15.47
N ARG A 176 -5.85 -13.61 16.09
CA ARG A 176 -7.02 -14.45 15.79
C ARG A 176 -7.45 -14.30 14.33
N PHE A 177 -7.54 -13.07 13.84
CA PHE A 177 -7.84 -12.80 12.44
C PHE A 177 -6.86 -13.50 11.50
N LEU A 178 -5.55 -13.39 11.73
CA LEU A 178 -4.54 -14.05 10.90
C LEU A 178 -4.69 -15.58 10.92
N ALA A 179 -4.98 -16.16 12.07
CA ALA A 179 -5.14 -17.60 12.23
C ALA A 179 -6.40 -18.17 11.55
N THR A 180 -7.43 -17.34 11.31
CA THR A 180 -8.71 -17.79 10.71
C THR A 180 -8.93 -17.28 9.29
N SER A 181 -8.03 -16.46 8.76
CA SER A 181 -8.22 -15.77 7.47
C SER A 181 -7.42 -16.36 6.31
N MET A 182 -6.61 -17.37 6.59
CA MET A 182 -5.91 -18.20 5.59
C MET A 182 -6.53 -19.59 5.53
#